data_AF-A0A970KA04-F1
#
_entry.id   AF-A0A970KA04-F1
#
_cell.length_a   1.000
_cell.length_b   1.000
_cell.length_c   1.000
_cell.angle_alpha   90.00
_cell.angle_beta   90.00
_cell.angle_gamma   90.00
#
_symmetry.space_group_name_H-M   'P 1'
#
loop_
_entity.id
_entity.type
_entity.pdbx_description
1 polymer ?
#
loop_
_entity_poly.entity_id
_entity_poly.type
_entity_poly.pdbx_seq_one_letter_code
_entity_poly.pdbx_strand_id
1 'polypeptide(L)'
;MLTISEVARRHSLSNRQVHEMVRYGYLNVADIKRRSGRGLTYLFSEQEVNNLDVPFILQEISYRKRRHPLSSDAIDFRRVNQVLNYYDRFLESIQEHPYQEFLMTCFYLFHLNHYAKKYQELSTELYQLKNQVIRKLYNHFNDLIEAVYLLGPDRKRIWLCEDCKESARAAGMSYVDYLKKGYYCPKCTLGSVDKEYYSLVEFRIVLDDYRFTFHLPRTSTLRWMKNLDSLPQSVRDMGNYQDHMYLYGRTISRIEERILPLPVILEKLQQFLATDLTDNR
;
A
#
# COMPACT_ATOMS: atom_id res chain seq x y z
N MET A 1 -16.32 -15.46 -15.22
CA MET A 1 -14.87 -15.13 -15.16
C MET A 1 -14.16 -15.91 -16.25
N LEU A 2 -13.22 -15.29 -16.96
CA LEU A 2 -12.56 -15.88 -18.13
C LEU A 2 -11.07 -16.08 -17.90
N THR A 3 -10.51 -17.17 -18.41
CA THR A 3 -9.07 -17.40 -18.53
C THR A 3 -8.48 -16.66 -19.72
N ILE A 4 -7.14 -16.58 -19.78
CA ILE A 4 -6.42 -16.04 -20.95
C ILE A 4 -6.89 -16.67 -22.26
N SER A 5 -7.02 -18.00 -22.30
CA SER A 5 -7.44 -18.73 -23.50
C SER A 5 -8.88 -18.41 -23.91
N GLU A 6 -9.76 -18.14 -22.95
CA GLU A 6 -11.15 -17.77 -23.21
C GLU A 6 -11.28 -16.33 -23.71
N VAL A 7 -10.50 -15.40 -23.13
CA VAL A 7 -10.39 -14.01 -23.64
C VAL A 7 -9.82 -14.01 -25.06
N ALA A 8 -8.76 -14.78 -25.30
CA ALA A 8 -8.12 -14.92 -26.60
C ALA A 8 -9.10 -15.43 -27.66
N ARG A 9 -9.86 -16.48 -27.34
CA ARG A 9 -10.89 -17.02 -28.23
C ARG A 9 -12.00 -16.00 -28.50
N ARG A 10 -12.46 -15.29 -27.47
CA ARG A 10 -13.57 -14.33 -27.57
C ARG A 10 -13.27 -13.15 -28.49
N HIS A 11 -12.03 -12.68 -28.50
CA HIS A 11 -11.59 -11.52 -29.28
C HIS A 11 -10.71 -11.87 -30.48
N SER A 12 -10.64 -13.15 -30.86
CA SER A 12 -9.78 -13.64 -31.95
C SER A 12 -8.30 -13.22 -31.81
N LEU A 13 -7.80 -13.23 -30.57
CA LEU A 13 -6.42 -12.91 -30.21
C LEU A 13 -5.60 -14.18 -29.96
N SER A 14 -4.28 -14.04 -29.98
CA SER A 14 -3.37 -15.02 -29.39
C SER A 14 -3.28 -14.87 -27.87
N ASN A 15 -2.99 -15.95 -27.15
CA ASN A 15 -2.69 -15.89 -25.71
C ASN A 15 -1.57 -14.89 -25.39
N ARG A 16 -0.60 -14.74 -26.30
CA ARG A 16 0.47 -13.75 -26.19
C ARG A 16 -0.07 -12.31 -26.19
N GLN A 17 -0.98 -11.98 -27.09
CA GLN A 17 -1.58 -10.64 -27.14
C GLN A 17 -2.37 -10.34 -25.85
N VAL A 18 -3.10 -11.31 -25.32
CA VAL A 18 -3.79 -11.14 -24.02
C VAL A 18 -2.79 -10.93 -22.88
N HIS A 19 -1.69 -11.68 -22.85
CA HIS A 19 -0.59 -11.44 -21.90
C HIS A 19 0.03 -10.04 -22.04
N GLU A 20 0.13 -9.52 -23.26
CA GLU A 20 0.63 -8.17 -23.51
C GLU A 20 -0.36 -7.10 -23.03
N MET A 21 -1.66 -7.30 -23.21
CA MET A 21 -2.69 -6.40 -22.67
C MET A 21 -2.58 -6.31 -21.14
N VAL A 22 -2.40 -7.44 -20.46
CA VAL A 22 -2.14 -7.46 -19.01
C VAL A 22 -0.83 -6.75 -18.68
N ARG A 23 0.25 -7.02 -19.42
CA ARG A 23 1.58 -6.44 -19.16
C ARG A 23 1.59 -4.92 -19.28
N TYR A 24 0.89 -4.38 -20.27
CA TYR A 24 0.82 -2.94 -20.53
C TYR A 24 -0.30 -2.24 -19.74
N GLY A 25 -1.06 -2.97 -18.92
CA GLY A 25 -2.08 -2.43 -18.02
C GLY A 25 -3.41 -2.10 -18.69
N TYR A 26 -3.70 -2.72 -19.84
CA TYR A 26 -4.96 -2.54 -20.58
C TYR A 26 -6.01 -3.60 -20.26
N LEU A 27 -5.65 -4.63 -19.49
CA LEU A 27 -6.58 -5.66 -19.03
C LEU A 27 -6.22 -6.03 -17.59
N ASN A 28 -7.15 -5.82 -16.66
CA ASN A 28 -6.92 -6.10 -15.25
C ASN A 28 -7.22 -7.56 -14.93
N VAL A 29 -6.35 -8.16 -14.13
CA VAL A 29 -6.58 -9.50 -13.60
C VAL A 29 -7.55 -9.37 -12.42
N ALA A 30 -8.73 -9.94 -12.57
CA ALA A 30 -9.78 -9.87 -11.56
C ALA A 30 -9.58 -10.93 -10.47
N ASP A 31 -9.03 -12.10 -10.82
CA ASP A 31 -8.67 -13.16 -9.87
C ASP A 31 -7.51 -14.01 -10.42
N ILE A 32 -6.82 -14.75 -9.56
CA ILE A 32 -5.70 -15.63 -9.94
C ILE A 32 -5.91 -17.00 -9.31
N LYS A 33 -6.15 -18.01 -10.15
CA LYS A 33 -6.18 -19.40 -9.71
C LYS A 33 -4.81 -20.04 -9.82
N ARG A 34 -4.36 -20.65 -8.73
CA ARG A 34 -3.15 -21.47 -8.70
C ARG A 34 -3.49 -22.89 -9.16
N ARG A 35 -2.70 -23.44 -10.09
CA ARG A 35 -2.78 -24.85 -10.48
C ARG A 35 -1.79 -25.68 -9.66
N SER A 36 -2.13 -26.95 -9.44
CA SER A 36 -1.19 -27.96 -8.94
C SER A 36 0.05 -27.99 -9.85
N GLY A 37 1.20 -27.59 -9.31
CA GLY A 37 2.45 -27.43 -10.08
C GLY A 37 2.96 -25.99 -10.29
N ARG A 38 2.56 -25.02 -9.45
CA ARG A 38 3.06 -23.62 -9.44
C ARG A 38 2.71 -22.77 -10.67
N GLY A 39 1.78 -23.23 -11.51
CA GLY A 39 1.26 -22.45 -12.64
C GLY A 39 0.17 -21.46 -12.21
N LEU A 40 0.24 -20.21 -12.67
CA LEU A 40 -0.80 -19.21 -12.45
C LEU A 40 -1.79 -19.19 -13.61
N THR A 41 -3.09 -19.18 -13.28
CA THR A 41 -4.16 -18.92 -14.22
C THR A 41 -4.78 -17.57 -13.87
N TYR A 42 -4.55 -16.56 -14.71
CA TYR A 42 -5.23 -15.28 -14.59
C TYR A 42 -6.69 -15.43 -15.03
N LEU A 43 -7.57 -14.86 -14.22
CA LEU A 43 -9.00 -14.77 -14.46
C LEU A 43 -9.40 -13.31 -14.64
N PHE A 44 -10.29 -13.07 -15.59
CA PHE A 44 -10.75 -11.76 -16.02
C PHE A 44 -12.26 -11.64 -15.83
N SER A 45 -12.71 -10.45 -15.44
CA SER A 45 -14.13 -10.14 -15.39
C SER A 45 -14.72 -10.19 -16.80
N GLU A 46 -15.87 -10.85 -16.95
CA GLU A 46 -16.56 -10.89 -18.25
C GLU A 46 -17.03 -9.51 -18.69
N GLN A 47 -17.48 -8.68 -17.74
CA GLN A 47 -17.92 -7.32 -18.00
C GLN A 47 -16.77 -6.46 -18.51
N GLU A 48 -15.59 -6.56 -17.89
CA GLU A 48 -14.40 -5.82 -18.33
C GLU A 48 -13.95 -6.28 -19.72
N VAL A 49 -13.90 -7.61 -19.93
CA VAL A 49 -13.49 -8.19 -21.21
C VAL A 49 -14.43 -7.80 -22.36
N ASN A 50 -15.73 -7.68 -22.10
CA ASN A 50 -16.70 -7.30 -23.13
C ASN A 50 -16.58 -5.83 -23.55
N ASN A 51 -16.00 -4.98 -22.71
CA ASN A 51 -15.86 -3.54 -22.96
C ASN A 51 -14.48 -3.13 -23.50
N LEU A 52 -13.64 -4.10 -23.91
CA LEU A 52 -12.29 -3.83 -24.40
C LEU A 52 -12.32 -3.29 -25.84
N ASP A 53 -11.71 -2.12 -26.06
CA ASP A 53 -11.33 -1.64 -27.38
C ASP A 53 -10.01 -2.31 -27.82
N VAL A 54 -10.14 -3.57 -28.26
CA VAL A 54 -9.00 -4.41 -28.63
C VAL A 54 -8.14 -3.78 -29.75
N PRO A 55 -8.69 -3.24 -30.85
CA PRO A 55 -7.90 -2.59 -31.89
C PRO A 55 -7.03 -1.43 -31.35
N PHE A 56 -7.63 -0.53 -30.56
CA PHE A 56 -6.90 0.59 -29.96
C PHE A 56 -5.78 0.12 -29.03
N ILE A 57 -6.09 -0.83 -28.14
CA ILE A 57 -5.13 -1.38 -27.18
C ILE A 57 -3.92 -1.99 -27.90
N LEU A 58 -4.15 -2.79 -28.94
CA LEU A 58 -3.06 -3.42 -29.69
C LEU A 58 -2.20 -2.39 -30.43
N GLN A 59 -2.81 -1.33 -30.97
CA GLN A 59 -2.09 -0.23 -31.61
C GLN A 59 -1.19 0.48 -30.60
N GLU A 60 -1.72 0.85 -29.43
CA GLU A 60 -0.97 1.48 -28.35
C GLU A 60 0.20 0.61 -27.86
N ILE A 61 -0.02 -0.68 -27.65
CA ILE A 61 1.03 -1.64 -27.27
C ILE A 61 2.13 -1.66 -28.33
N SER A 62 1.77 -1.73 -29.61
CA SER A 62 2.73 -1.76 -30.71
C SER A 62 3.58 -0.48 -30.77
N TYR A 63 2.96 0.68 -30.53
CA TYR A 63 3.63 1.97 -30.49
C TYR A 63 4.61 2.07 -29.31
N ARG A 64 4.17 1.64 -28.11
CA ARG A 64 5.01 1.63 -26.92
C ARG A 64 6.20 0.69 -27.05
N LYS A 65 6.02 -0.49 -27.65
CA LYS A 65 7.11 -1.43 -27.97
C LYS A 65 8.19 -0.82 -28.85
N ARG A 66 7.80 0.01 -29.83
CA ARG A 66 8.74 0.69 -30.74
C ARG A 66 9.53 1.81 -30.04
N ARG A 67 8.92 2.54 -29.11
CA ARG A 67 9.55 3.66 -28.40
C ARG A 67 10.40 3.24 -27.20
N HIS A 68 9.94 2.22 -26.48
CA HIS A 68 10.61 1.69 -25.29
C HIS A 68 10.55 0.17 -25.33
N PRO A 69 11.56 -0.51 -25.91
CA PRO A 69 11.68 -1.95 -25.75
C PRO A 69 11.87 -2.24 -24.26
N LEU A 70 10.79 -2.65 -23.59
CA LEU A 70 10.85 -3.10 -22.20
C LEU A 70 11.85 -4.26 -22.12
N SER A 71 12.63 -4.29 -21.03
CA SER A 71 13.68 -5.30 -20.83
C SER A 71 13.12 -6.72 -21.02
N SER A 72 14.00 -7.61 -21.48
CA SER A 72 13.79 -9.05 -21.74
C SER A 72 12.67 -9.70 -20.92
N ASP A 73 11.68 -10.27 -21.61
CA ASP A 73 10.55 -11.04 -21.04
C ASP A 73 11.00 -12.12 -20.04
N ALA A 74 12.22 -12.65 -20.21
CA ALA A 74 12.80 -13.64 -19.32
C ALA A 74 13.20 -13.07 -17.94
N ILE A 75 13.47 -11.76 -17.85
CA ILE A 75 13.78 -11.07 -16.58
C ILE A 75 12.48 -10.83 -15.80
N ASP A 76 11.43 -10.36 -16.49
CA ASP A 76 10.11 -10.17 -15.87
C ASP A 76 9.52 -11.50 -15.40
N PHE A 77 9.63 -12.59 -16.17
CA PHE A 77 9.14 -13.90 -15.77
C PHE A 77 9.89 -14.49 -14.57
N ARG A 78 11.23 -14.37 -14.53
CA ARG A 78 12.02 -14.78 -13.36
C ARG A 78 11.63 -14.02 -12.10
N ARG A 79 11.45 -12.70 -12.21
CA ARG A 79 11.01 -11.86 -11.09
C ARG A 79 9.58 -12.21 -10.64
N VAL A 80 8.67 -12.47 -11.57
CA VAL A 80 7.31 -12.97 -11.25
C VAL A 80 7.39 -14.27 -10.45
N ASN A 81 8.17 -15.25 -10.92
CA ASN A 81 8.34 -16.52 -10.21
C ASN A 81 9.00 -16.34 -8.83
N GLN A 82 9.97 -15.43 -8.70
CA GLN A 82 10.60 -15.14 -7.41
C GLN A 82 9.61 -14.56 -6.41
N VAL A 83 8.82 -13.56 -6.81
CA VAL A 83 7.80 -12.95 -5.95
C VAL A 83 6.71 -13.97 -5.62
N LEU A 84 6.29 -14.77 -6.60
CA LEU A 84 5.31 -15.84 -6.38
C LEU A 84 5.82 -16.87 -5.37
N ASN A 85 7.03 -17.41 -5.58
CA ASN A 85 7.64 -18.37 -4.66
C ASN A 85 7.88 -17.76 -3.26
N TYR A 86 8.08 -16.45 -3.16
CA TYR A 86 8.17 -15.77 -1.88
C TYR A 86 6.83 -15.78 -1.15
N TYR A 87 5.72 -15.45 -1.84
CA TYR A 87 4.38 -15.53 -1.25
C TYR A 87 3.93 -16.97 -0.97
N ASP A 88 4.19 -17.90 -1.88
CA ASP A 88 3.86 -19.32 -1.69
C ASP A 88 4.53 -19.87 -0.44
N ARG A 89 5.84 -19.60 -0.27
CA ARG A 89 6.57 -20.04 0.94
C ARG A 89 5.98 -19.46 2.22
N PHE A 90 5.57 -18.19 2.22
CA PHE A 90 4.91 -17.60 3.38
C PHE A 90 3.56 -18.29 3.67
N LEU A 91 2.74 -18.51 2.64
CA LEU A 91 1.42 -19.14 2.81
C LEU A 91 1.53 -20.60 3.26
N GLU A 92 2.49 -21.34 2.71
CA GLU A 92 2.83 -22.70 3.12
C GLU A 92 3.35 -22.73 4.57
N SER A 93 4.21 -21.78 4.96
CA SER A 93 4.81 -21.76 6.30
C SER A 93 3.82 -21.43 7.42
N ILE A 94 2.69 -20.77 7.11
CA ILE A 94 1.65 -20.45 8.09
C ILE A 94 0.47 -21.43 8.05
N GLN A 95 0.44 -22.41 7.14
CA GLN A 95 -0.74 -23.23 6.90
C GLN A 95 -1.19 -24.04 8.12
N GLU A 96 -0.23 -24.51 8.93
CA GLU A 96 -0.49 -25.29 10.15
C GLU A 96 -0.28 -24.44 11.43
N HIS A 97 -0.10 -23.13 11.27
CA HIS A 97 0.17 -22.24 12.39
C HIS A 97 -1.13 -21.95 13.18
N PRO A 98 -1.13 -22.00 14.52
CA PRO A 98 -2.34 -21.75 15.33
C PRO A 98 -3.01 -20.40 15.03
N TYR A 99 -2.19 -19.39 14.71
CA TYR A 99 -2.63 -18.03 14.35
C TYR A 99 -2.58 -17.77 12.83
N GLN A 100 -2.86 -18.78 12.00
CA GLN A 100 -2.82 -18.66 10.53
C GLN A 100 -3.66 -17.47 10.02
N GLU A 101 -4.91 -17.34 10.45
CA GLU A 101 -5.81 -16.27 9.98
C GLU A 101 -5.28 -14.87 10.34
N PHE A 102 -4.69 -14.72 11.53
CA PHE A 102 -4.05 -13.50 11.99
C PHE A 102 -2.85 -13.11 11.12
N LEU A 103 -1.91 -14.06 10.90
CA LEU A 103 -0.73 -13.84 10.06
C LEU A 103 -1.11 -13.55 8.60
N MET A 104 -2.13 -14.26 8.09
CA MET A 104 -2.69 -14.04 6.75
C MET A 104 -3.26 -12.62 6.62
N THR A 105 -3.99 -12.16 7.63
CA THR A 105 -4.56 -10.81 7.66
C THR A 105 -3.46 -9.76 7.68
N CYS A 106 -2.41 -9.97 8.49
CA CYS A 106 -1.25 -9.09 8.54
C CYS A 106 -0.53 -9.02 7.18
N PHE A 107 -0.40 -10.14 6.47
CA PHE A 107 0.15 -10.18 5.12
C PHE A 107 -0.66 -9.35 4.12
N TYR A 108 -1.99 -9.50 4.09
CA TYR A 108 -2.82 -8.69 3.21
C TYR A 108 -2.80 -7.20 3.58
N LEU A 109 -2.80 -6.89 4.88
CA LEU A 109 -2.72 -5.52 5.39
C LEU A 109 -1.40 -4.83 5.01
N PHE A 110 -0.29 -5.58 5.03
CA PHE A 110 1.02 -5.12 4.55
C PHE A 110 0.95 -4.68 3.08
N HIS A 111 0.33 -5.49 2.22
CA HIS A 111 0.16 -5.16 0.81
C HIS A 111 -0.85 -4.03 0.56
N LEU A 112 -1.93 -3.95 1.33
CA LEU A 112 -2.88 -2.82 1.26
C LEU A 112 -2.17 -1.47 1.43
N ASN A 113 -1.23 -1.38 2.38
CA ASN A 113 -0.43 -0.18 2.62
C ASN A 113 0.46 0.22 1.42
N HIS A 114 0.91 -0.75 0.63
CA HIS A 114 1.66 -0.48 -0.61
C HIS A 114 0.76 0.08 -1.72
N TYR A 115 -0.48 -0.39 -1.81
CA TYR A 115 -1.49 0.13 -2.74
C TYR A 115 -1.93 1.54 -2.38
N ALA A 116 -2.21 1.82 -1.09
CA ALA A 116 -2.65 3.13 -0.59
C ALA A 116 -1.65 4.27 -0.87
N LYS A 117 -0.38 3.93 -1.13
CA LYS A 117 0.67 4.90 -1.52
C LYS A 117 0.84 5.06 -3.02
N LYS A 118 0.49 4.03 -3.80
CA LYS A 118 0.59 4.09 -5.26
C LYS A 118 -0.60 4.84 -5.85
N TYR A 119 -1.81 4.57 -5.35
CA TYR A 119 -3.07 5.07 -5.88
C TYR A 119 -3.65 6.10 -4.91
N GLN A 120 -3.33 7.38 -5.14
CA GLN A 120 -3.73 8.48 -4.24
C GLN A 120 -5.25 8.65 -4.20
N GLU A 121 -5.92 8.41 -5.33
CA GLU A 121 -7.36 8.46 -5.51
C GLU A 121 -8.11 7.44 -4.64
N LEU A 122 -7.50 6.28 -4.36
CA LEU A 122 -8.07 5.24 -3.48
C LEU A 122 -7.55 5.35 -2.05
N SER A 123 -6.51 6.14 -1.80
CA SER A 123 -5.75 6.17 -0.55
C SER A 123 -6.63 6.35 0.69
N THR A 124 -7.62 7.24 0.62
CA THR A 124 -8.56 7.50 1.73
C THR A 124 -9.34 6.25 2.11
N GLU A 125 -9.92 5.55 1.13
CA GLU A 125 -10.71 4.33 1.35
C GLU A 125 -9.82 3.21 1.89
N LEU A 126 -8.64 3.01 1.28
CA LEU A 126 -7.71 1.96 1.70
C LEU A 126 -7.19 2.21 3.13
N TYR A 127 -6.94 3.46 3.53
CA TYR A 127 -6.55 3.77 4.90
C TYR A 127 -7.71 3.63 5.90
N GLN A 128 -8.95 3.86 5.49
CA GLN A 128 -10.12 3.56 6.32
C GLN A 128 -10.23 2.05 6.57
N LEU A 129 -10.10 1.23 5.53
CA LEU A 129 -10.09 -0.24 5.66
C LEU A 129 -8.94 -0.69 6.55
N LYS A 130 -7.73 -0.17 6.34
CA LYS A 130 -6.55 -0.45 7.18
C LYS A 130 -6.85 -0.18 8.66
N ASN A 131 -7.48 0.96 8.97
CA ASN A 131 -7.82 1.33 10.34
C ASN A 131 -8.84 0.36 10.96
N GLN A 132 -9.88 -0.03 10.22
CA GLN A 132 -10.87 -1.01 10.68
C GLN A 132 -10.23 -2.37 10.98
N VAL A 133 -9.36 -2.86 10.09
CA VAL A 133 -8.67 -4.14 10.26
C VAL A 133 -7.73 -4.10 11.46
N ILE A 134 -6.90 -3.07 11.60
CA ILE A 134 -5.99 -2.93 12.75
C ILE A 134 -6.77 -2.86 14.06
N ARG A 135 -7.87 -2.11 14.11
CA ARG A 135 -8.74 -2.05 15.28
C ARG A 135 -9.25 -3.43 15.67
N LYS A 136 -9.72 -4.22 14.69
CA LYS A 136 -10.22 -5.57 14.94
C LYS A 136 -9.10 -6.50 15.42
N LEU A 137 -7.95 -6.49 14.75
CA LEU A 137 -6.77 -7.25 15.14
C LEU A 137 -6.34 -6.93 16.58
N TYR A 138 -6.19 -5.65 16.90
CA TYR A 138 -5.76 -5.20 18.23
C TYR A 138 -6.74 -5.59 19.33
N ASN A 139 -8.05 -5.53 19.06
CA ASN A 139 -9.04 -5.87 20.07
C ASN A 139 -9.15 -7.38 20.35
N HIS A 140 -8.95 -8.23 19.33
CA HIS A 140 -9.11 -9.69 19.46
C HIS A 140 -7.80 -10.43 19.73
N PHE A 141 -6.67 -9.89 19.31
CA PHE A 141 -5.33 -10.49 19.46
C PHE A 141 -4.40 -9.54 20.24
N ASN A 142 -4.89 -8.98 21.34
CA ASN A 142 -4.18 -7.94 22.09
C ASN A 142 -2.83 -8.42 22.68
N ASP A 143 -2.71 -9.73 22.91
CA ASP A 143 -1.54 -10.44 23.40
C ASP A 143 -0.47 -10.60 22.32
N LEU A 144 -0.86 -10.52 21.04
CA LEU A 144 0.03 -10.66 19.89
C LEU A 144 0.46 -9.32 19.29
N ILE A 145 -0.09 -8.20 19.79
CA ILE A 145 0.16 -6.86 19.24
C ILE A 145 0.62 -5.91 20.34
N GLU A 146 1.87 -5.46 20.24
CA GLU A 146 2.38 -4.37 21.04
C GLU A 146 2.00 -3.04 20.37
N ALA A 147 1.31 -2.15 21.10
CA ALA A 147 1.03 -0.79 20.64
C ALA A 147 1.94 0.22 21.35
N VAL A 148 2.64 1.05 20.56
CA VAL A 148 3.54 2.10 21.04
C VAL A 148 3.08 3.45 20.50
N TYR A 149 2.98 4.44 21.36
CA TYR A 149 2.66 5.80 20.96
C TYR A 149 3.93 6.56 20.58
N LEU A 150 4.04 6.93 19.30
CA LEU A 150 5.17 7.66 18.74
C LEU A 150 4.86 9.16 18.72
N LEU A 151 5.51 9.91 19.61
CA LEU A 151 5.39 11.36 19.72
C LEU A 151 6.10 12.04 18.55
N GLY A 152 5.32 12.61 17.63
CA GLY A 152 5.81 13.38 16.51
C GLY A 152 5.83 14.89 16.81
N PRO A 153 6.59 15.67 16.03
CA PRO A 153 6.66 17.11 16.20
C PRO A 153 5.33 17.80 15.90
N ASP A 154 5.19 19.01 16.45
CA ASP A 154 4.10 19.91 16.14
C ASP A 154 4.21 20.42 14.69
N ARG A 155 3.05 20.61 14.03
CA ARG A 155 3.00 21.33 12.77
C ARG A 155 2.75 22.80 13.03
N LYS A 156 3.77 23.62 12.79
CA LYS A 156 3.67 25.08 12.86
C LYS A 156 3.25 25.62 11.49
N ARG A 157 2.18 26.41 11.43
CA ARG A 157 1.89 27.24 10.27
C ARG A 157 2.56 28.58 10.45
N ILE A 158 3.46 28.96 9.55
CA ILE A 158 4.19 30.24 9.61
C ILE A 158 3.82 31.04 8.36
N TRP A 159 3.34 32.26 8.57
CA TRP A 159 3.10 33.24 7.51
C TRP A 159 4.28 34.18 7.42
N LEU A 160 5.03 34.11 6.31
CA LEU A 160 6.19 34.98 6.09
C LEU A 160 5.74 36.44 5.94
N CYS A 161 6.46 37.36 6.58
CA CYS A 161 6.37 38.79 6.25
C CYS A 161 6.96 39.06 4.84
N GLU A 162 6.70 40.24 4.27
CA GLU A 162 7.22 40.59 2.94
C GLU A 162 8.76 40.51 2.88
N ASP A 163 9.48 40.99 3.90
CA ASP A 163 10.95 40.90 3.98
C ASP A 163 11.46 39.45 3.81
N CYS A 164 10.79 38.48 4.44
CA CYS A 164 11.17 37.07 4.35
C CYS A 164 10.74 36.44 3.01
N LYS A 165 9.64 36.89 2.40
CA LYS A 165 9.23 36.46 1.05
C LYS A 165 10.24 36.95 0.01
N GLU A 166 10.70 38.20 0.12
CA GLU A 166 11.74 38.75 -0.74
C GLU A 166 13.06 38.02 -0.56
N SER A 167 13.47 37.76 0.69
CA SER A 167 14.68 36.98 1.01
C SER A 167 14.63 35.57 0.41
N ALA A 168 13.47 34.89 0.49
CA ALA A 168 13.29 33.57 -0.12
C ALA A 168 13.42 33.61 -1.65
N ARG A 169 12.81 34.61 -2.30
CA ARG A 169 12.90 34.81 -3.76
C ARG A 169 14.33 35.13 -4.19
N ALA A 170 15.02 36.03 -3.48
CA ALA A 170 16.40 36.40 -3.74
C ALA A 170 17.35 35.19 -3.61
N ALA A 171 17.06 34.28 -2.67
CA ALA A 171 17.79 33.04 -2.49
C ALA A 171 17.38 31.91 -3.46
N GLY A 172 16.44 32.17 -4.39
CA GLY A 172 15.94 31.17 -5.34
C GLY A 172 15.18 30.00 -4.69
N MET A 173 14.63 30.20 -3.49
CA MET A 173 13.92 29.17 -2.74
C MET A 173 12.41 29.35 -2.82
N SER A 174 11.66 28.25 -2.81
CA SER A 174 10.23 28.31 -2.49
C SER A 174 10.05 28.72 -1.03
N TYR A 175 8.91 29.34 -0.69
CA TYR A 175 8.63 29.70 0.71
C TYR A 175 8.63 28.47 1.64
N VAL A 176 8.23 27.31 1.12
CA VAL A 176 8.23 26.04 1.86
C VAL A 176 9.67 25.62 2.16
N ASP A 177 10.57 25.67 1.19
CA ASP A 177 11.97 25.28 1.39
C ASP A 177 12.73 26.26 2.28
N TYR A 178 12.38 27.55 2.19
CA TYR A 178 12.89 28.59 3.08
C TYR A 178 12.52 28.30 4.55
N LEU A 179 11.24 27.98 4.80
CA LEU A 179 10.76 27.59 6.14
C LEU A 179 11.37 26.26 6.64
N LYS A 180 11.57 25.28 5.75
CA LYS A 180 12.22 24.00 6.11
C LYS A 180 13.65 24.16 6.61
N LYS A 181 14.35 25.20 6.17
CA LYS A 181 15.67 25.57 6.69
C LYS A 181 15.64 26.32 8.02
N GLY A 182 14.45 26.50 8.60
CA GLY A 182 14.25 27.26 9.83
C GLY A 182 14.28 28.78 9.64
N TYR A 183 14.23 29.26 8.39
CA TYR A 183 14.31 30.69 8.12
C TYR A 183 12.94 31.37 8.25
N TYR A 184 12.81 32.22 9.26
CA TYR A 184 11.74 33.17 9.45
C TYR A 184 12.19 34.17 10.52
N CYS A 185 11.59 35.36 10.54
CA CYS A 185 11.92 36.39 11.53
C CYS A 185 10.76 36.60 12.52
N PRO A 186 10.96 37.35 13.62
CA PRO A 186 9.90 37.65 14.58
C PRO A 186 8.69 38.40 14.01
N LYS A 187 8.82 39.06 12.84
CA LYS A 187 7.69 39.69 12.13
C LYS A 187 6.81 38.68 11.39
N CYS A 188 7.26 37.43 11.21
CA CYS A 188 6.46 36.39 10.59
C CYS A 188 5.39 35.92 11.59
N THR A 189 4.15 35.80 11.12
CA THR A 189 3.04 35.42 12.00
C THR A 189 3.02 33.92 12.18
N LEU A 190 3.20 33.46 13.42
CA LEU A 190 2.87 32.09 13.79
C LEU A 190 1.34 31.94 13.77
N GLY A 191 0.83 31.13 12.84
CA GLY A 191 -0.58 30.75 12.78
C GLY A 191 -0.89 29.68 13.83
N SER A 192 -1.71 28.69 13.45
CA SER A 192 -1.97 27.55 14.33
C SER A 192 -0.73 26.66 14.52
N VAL A 193 -0.57 26.18 15.74
CA VAL A 193 0.32 25.07 16.08
C VAL A 193 -0.55 23.84 16.26
N ASP A 194 -0.52 22.95 15.29
CA ASP A 194 -1.20 21.66 15.40
C ASP A 194 -0.27 20.75 16.21
N LYS A 195 -0.51 20.67 17.53
CA LYS A 195 0.31 19.84 18.43
C LYS A 195 0.31 18.39 17.98
N GLU A 196 1.48 17.76 18.03
CA GLU A 196 1.61 16.32 17.77
C GLU A 196 1.01 15.89 16.42
N TYR A 197 1.02 16.81 15.44
CA TYR A 197 0.41 16.58 14.12
C TYR A 197 0.98 15.33 13.43
N TYR A 198 2.27 15.07 13.66
CA TYR A 198 2.97 13.92 13.12
C TYR A 198 3.03 12.74 14.11
N SER A 199 2.30 12.76 15.22
CA SER A 199 2.24 11.62 16.14
C SER A 199 1.48 10.44 15.53
N LEU A 200 1.97 9.24 15.78
CA LEU A 200 1.42 7.99 15.27
C LEU A 200 1.30 6.97 16.39
N VAL A 201 0.46 5.96 16.18
CA VAL A 201 0.46 4.74 16.97
C VAL A 201 1.06 3.64 16.12
N GLU A 202 2.12 3.03 16.61
CA GLU A 202 2.80 1.90 16.02
C GLU A 202 2.27 0.60 16.62
N PHE A 203 1.84 -0.33 15.76
CA PHE A 203 1.38 -1.66 16.13
C PHE A 203 2.43 -2.65 15.65
N ARG A 204 3.16 -3.25 16.60
CA ARG A 204 4.21 -4.23 16.35
C ARG A 204 3.66 -5.63 16.59
N ILE A 205 3.91 -6.49 15.63
CA ILE A 205 3.56 -7.90 15.71
C ILE A 205 4.86 -8.67 15.62
N VAL A 206 5.15 -9.44 16.65
CA VAL A 206 6.26 -10.38 16.70
C VAL A 206 5.69 -11.71 17.16
N LEU A 207 5.56 -12.63 16.22
CA LEU A 207 5.00 -13.95 16.47
C LEU A 207 5.92 -14.97 15.79
N ASP A 208 6.65 -15.74 16.60
CA ASP A 208 7.74 -16.59 16.15
C ASP A 208 8.72 -15.84 15.22
N ASP A 209 8.89 -16.32 13.98
CA ASP A 209 9.75 -15.72 12.97
C ASP A 209 9.05 -14.61 12.15
N TYR A 210 7.77 -14.34 12.42
CA TYR A 210 6.96 -13.38 11.67
C TYR A 210 6.95 -12.01 12.33
N ARG A 211 7.21 -10.98 11.53
CA ARG A 211 7.25 -9.59 11.98
C ARG A 211 6.45 -8.69 11.07
N PHE A 212 5.51 -7.95 11.66
CA PHE A 212 4.77 -6.90 10.97
C PHE A 212 4.77 -5.63 11.80
N THR A 213 4.75 -4.48 11.12
CA THR A 213 4.63 -3.18 11.77
C THR A 213 3.67 -2.32 11.00
N PHE A 214 2.67 -1.79 11.69
CA PHE A 214 1.67 -0.92 11.11
C PHE A 214 1.59 0.39 11.87
N HIS A 215 1.32 1.48 11.15
CA HIS A 215 1.14 2.78 11.74
C HIS A 215 -0.24 3.34 11.43
N LEU A 216 -0.85 3.98 12.42
CA LEU A 216 -2.03 4.82 12.27
C LEU A 216 -1.78 6.22 12.82
N PRO A 217 -2.31 7.28 12.15
CA PRO A 217 -2.29 8.62 12.71
C PRO A 217 -2.98 8.69 14.06
N ARG A 218 -2.44 9.48 15.00
CA ARG A 218 -3.06 9.74 16.31
C ARG A 218 -4.55 10.07 16.19
N THR A 219 -4.90 10.96 15.25
CA THR A 219 -6.27 11.40 15.00
C THR A 219 -7.21 10.28 14.54
N SER A 220 -6.68 9.26 13.85
CA SER A 220 -7.41 8.08 13.42
C SER A 220 -7.58 7.09 14.57
N THR A 221 -6.54 6.87 15.37
CA THR A 221 -6.55 5.90 16.47
C THR A 221 -7.38 6.36 17.66
N LEU A 222 -7.34 7.66 18.02
CA LEU A 222 -8.14 8.25 19.11
C LEU A 222 -9.66 8.04 18.99
N ARG A 223 -10.14 7.76 17.77
CA ARG A 223 -11.56 7.48 17.55
C ARG A 223 -12.01 6.22 18.27
N TRP A 224 -11.13 5.25 18.44
CA TRP A 224 -11.46 3.94 19.03
C TRP A 224 -10.53 3.50 20.18
N MET A 225 -9.33 4.05 20.30
CA MET A 225 -8.43 3.83 21.45
C MET A 225 -8.36 5.10 22.29
N LYS A 226 -9.06 5.12 23.43
CA LYS A 226 -9.20 6.35 24.25
C LYS A 226 -8.02 6.61 25.17
N ASN A 227 -7.24 5.58 25.46
CA ASN A 227 -6.11 5.61 26.39
C ASN A 227 -4.76 5.59 25.66
N LEU A 228 -4.60 6.37 24.59
CA LEU A 228 -3.31 6.45 23.89
C LEU A 228 -2.17 6.89 24.81
N ASP A 229 -2.46 7.81 25.72
CA ASP A 229 -1.45 8.37 26.62
C ASP A 229 -0.94 7.32 27.64
N SER A 230 -1.67 6.21 27.84
CA SER A 230 -1.21 5.09 28.68
C SER A 230 -0.33 4.07 27.96
N LEU A 231 -0.20 4.17 26.63
CA LEU A 231 0.71 3.30 25.88
C LEU A 231 2.17 3.68 26.18
N PRO A 232 3.11 2.73 26.06
CA PRO A 232 4.53 3.05 26.00
C PRO A 232 4.78 4.16 24.97
N GLN A 233 5.51 5.20 25.39
CA GLN A 233 5.78 6.36 24.54
C GLN A 233 7.22 6.35 24.06
N SER A 234 7.43 6.69 22.79
CA SER A 234 8.76 6.94 22.22
C SER A 234 8.73 8.21 21.38
N VAL A 235 9.85 8.91 21.33
CA VAL A 235 10.01 10.02 20.38
C VAL A 235 10.08 9.41 18.98
N ARG A 236 9.29 9.98 18.05
CA ARG A 236 9.34 9.60 16.65
C ARG A 236 10.61 10.20 16.03
N ASP A 237 11.54 9.36 15.62
CA ASP A 237 12.64 9.80 14.78
C ASP A 237 12.09 10.21 13.40
N MET A 238 12.31 11.48 13.03
CA MET A 238 11.78 12.08 11.81
C MET A 238 12.84 12.17 10.70
N GLY A 239 14.09 11.80 10.95
CA GLY A 239 15.20 12.00 10.02
C GLY A 239 15.34 13.47 9.54
N ASN A 240 16.26 13.72 8.61
CA ASN A 240 16.34 15.04 7.97
C ASN A 240 15.09 15.25 7.11
N TYR A 241 14.35 16.33 7.37
CA TYR A 241 13.10 16.81 6.75
C TYR A 241 13.12 17.02 5.20
N GLN A 242 14.06 16.42 4.47
CA GLN A 242 13.97 16.18 3.03
C GLN A 242 13.05 14.98 2.80
N ASP A 243 11.75 15.27 2.81
CA ASP A 243 10.67 14.33 2.57
C ASP A 243 10.73 13.78 1.13
N HIS A 244 11.67 12.88 0.87
CA HIS A 244 11.51 11.80 -0.09
C HIS A 244 10.83 10.67 0.69
N MET A 245 9.49 10.65 0.69
CA MET A 245 8.61 9.69 1.36
C MET A 245 9.05 8.20 1.20
N TYR A 246 10.05 7.77 1.97
CA TYR A 246 10.48 6.37 2.09
C TYR A 246 10.44 5.87 3.54
N LEU A 247 9.85 6.64 4.47
CA LEU A 247 9.73 6.29 5.89
C LEU A 247 8.48 5.49 6.25
N TYR A 248 7.67 5.05 5.27
CA TYR A 248 6.50 4.17 5.51
C TYR A 248 6.47 2.92 4.65
N GLY A 249 7.60 2.48 4.09
CA GLY A 249 7.69 1.36 3.16
C GLY A 249 7.43 1.79 1.71
N ARG A 250 7.59 0.86 0.75
CA ARG A 250 7.52 1.13 -0.69
C ARG A 250 6.09 1.15 -1.25
N THR A 251 5.93 1.64 -2.48
CA THR A 251 4.73 1.43 -3.29
C THR A 251 4.71 -0.01 -3.84
N ILE A 252 3.52 -0.50 -4.21
CA ILE A 252 3.39 -1.82 -4.81
C ILE A 252 4.06 -1.84 -6.18
N SER A 253 4.88 -2.85 -6.47
CA SER A 253 5.49 -3.01 -7.79
C SER A 253 4.49 -3.57 -8.80
N ARG A 254 4.74 -3.35 -10.09
CA ARG A 254 3.93 -3.93 -11.18
C ARG A 254 3.88 -5.46 -11.13
N ILE A 255 4.95 -6.11 -10.65
CA ILE A 255 5.03 -7.57 -10.57
C ILE A 255 4.16 -8.09 -9.43
N GLU A 256 4.26 -7.47 -8.25
CA GLU A 256 3.43 -7.86 -7.11
C GLU A 256 1.96 -7.61 -7.37
N GLU A 257 1.62 -6.51 -8.03
CA GLU A 257 0.24 -6.20 -8.39
C GLU A 257 -0.38 -7.25 -9.33
N ARG A 258 0.44 -7.86 -10.18
CA ARG A 258 0.02 -8.98 -11.04
C ARG A 258 -0.13 -10.30 -10.30
N ILE A 259 0.45 -10.46 -9.12
CA ILE A 259 0.44 -11.70 -8.34
C ILE A 259 -0.57 -11.61 -7.19
N LEU A 260 -0.74 -10.41 -6.64
CA LEU A 260 -1.63 -10.10 -5.54
C LEU A 260 -2.43 -8.83 -5.87
N PRO A 261 -3.46 -8.93 -6.73
CA PRO A 261 -4.26 -7.80 -7.15
C PRO A 261 -5.02 -7.17 -5.96
N LEU A 262 -5.25 -5.86 -6.04
CA LEU A 262 -6.00 -5.12 -5.02
C LEU A 262 -7.39 -5.74 -4.72
N PRO A 263 -8.20 -6.17 -5.70
CA PRO A 263 -9.49 -6.80 -5.42
C PRO A 263 -9.41 -8.00 -4.47
N VAL A 264 -8.38 -8.84 -4.62
CA VAL A 264 -8.15 -10.01 -3.75
C VAL A 264 -7.81 -9.56 -2.32
N ILE A 265 -6.97 -8.53 -2.18
CA ILE A 265 -6.62 -7.96 -0.86
C ILE A 265 -7.87 -7.40 -0.19
N LEU A 266 -8.68 -6.63 -0.92
CA LEU A 266 -9.92 -6.04 -0.40
C LEU A 266 -10.89 -7.13 0.06
N GLU A 267 -11.13 -8.14 -0.78
CA GLU A 267 -12.02 -9.25 -0.45
C GLU A 267 -11.57 -9.96 0.83
N LYS A 268 -10.28 -10.29 0.95
CA LYS A 268 -9.74 -11.02 2.12
C LYS A 268 -9.83 -10.21 3.40
N LEU A 269 -9.54 -8.92 3.34
CA LEU A 269 -9.65 -8.04 4.50
C LEU A 269 -11.11 -7.77 4.90
N GLN A 270 -12.02 -7.66 3.94
CA GLN A 270 -13.45 -7.52 4.21
C GLN A 270 -14.05 -8.81 4.79
N GLN A 271 -13.63 -9.98 4.28
CA GLN A 271 -13.99 -11.28 4.86
C GLN A 271 -13.56 -11.35 6.32
N PHE A 272 -12.30 -11.03 6.63
CA PHE A 272 -11.81 -10.97 8.00
C PHE A 272 -12.65 -10.01 8.88
N LEU A 273 -13.03 -8.83 8.35
CA LEU A 273 -13.89 -7.91 9.09
C LEU A 273 -15.29 -8.47 9.36
N ALA A 274 -15.84 -9.27 8.46
CA ALA A 274 -17.16 -9.90 8.59
C ALA A 274 -17.18 -11.16 9.47
N THR A 275 -16.05 -11.83 9.68
CA THR A 275 -15.97 -13.03 10.54
C THR A 275 -16.17 -12.67 12.01
N ASP A 276 -17.14 -13.26 12.69
CA ASP A 276 -17.20 -13.15 14.16
C ASP A 276 -16.12 -14.04 14.77
N LEU A 277 -15.05 -13.41 15.28
CA LEU A 277 -13.99 -14.12 16.00
C LEU A 277 -14.53 -14.42 17.40
N THR A 278 -15.15 -15.59 17.56
CA THR A 278 -15.47 -16.12 18.90
C THR A 278 -14.16 -16.41 19.64
N ASP A 279 -14.05 -15.95 20.89
CA ASP A 279 -12.88 -16.15 21.77
C ASP A 279 -12.49 -17.65 21.86
N ASN A 280 -11.67 -18.13 20.93
CA ASN A 280 -10.96 -19.38 21.08
C ASN A 280 -9.66 -19.06 21.83
N ARG A 281 -9.79 -19.10 23.16
CA ARG A 281 -8.66 -19.11 24.11
C ARG A 281 -7.70 -20.26 23.84
#